data_AF-A0A1X6NK18-F1
#
_entry.id   AF-A0A1X6NK18-F1
#
_cell.length_a   1.000
_cell.length_b   1.000
_cell.length_c   1.000
_cell.angle_alpha   90.00
_cell.angle_beta   90.00
_cell.angle_gamma   90.00
#
_symmetry.space_group_name_H-M   'P 1'
#
loop_
_entity.id
_entity.type
_entity.pdbx_description
1 polymer ?
#
loop_
_entity_poly.entity_id
_entity_poly.type
_entity_poly.pdbx_seq_one_letter_code
_entity_poly.pdbx_strand_id
1 'polypeptide(L)'
;MKSVDEAGAAAARVDDVRRGLRREERSRLAAGGKRPYYAKEAVVREKVMEKKYEELKASGRLTKYVERRRKREAQKDKRLLPPSARKE
;
A
#
# COMPACT_ATOMS: atom_id res chain seq x y z
N MET A 1 -10.42 -0.45 -18.42
CA MET A 1 -8.99 -0.18 -18.68
C MET A 1 -8.21 0.45 -17.51
N LYS A 2 -8.80 0.97 -16.42
CA LYS A 2 -8.06 1.64 -15.30
C LYS A 2 -7.38 0.73 -14.25
N SER A 3 -7.53 -0.60 -14.32
CA SER A 3 -7.13 -1.51 -13.23
C SER A 3 -5.72 -2.08 -13.37
N VAL A 4 -5.16 -2.13 -14.58
CA VAL A 4 -3.83 -2.71 -14.84
C VAL A 4 -2.73 -1.71 -14.45
N ASP A 5 -2.96 -0.42 -14.68
CA ASP A 5 -2.04 0.66 -14.29
C ASP A 5 -1.92 0.84 -12.77
N GLU A 6 -3.00 0.60 -12.01
CA GLU A 6 -3.00 0.79 -10.55
C GLU A 6 -2.18 -0.29 -9.83
N ALA A 7 -2.14 -1.52 -10.37
CA ALA A 7 -1.31 -2.62 -9.89
C ALA A 7 0.16 -2.43 -10.26
N GLY A 8 0.45 -1.99 -11.50
CA GLY A 8 1.81 -1.61 -11.91
C GLY A 8 2.36 -0.46 -11.07
N ALA A 9 1.55 0.56 -10.82
CA ALA A 9 1.90 1.66 -9.91
C ALA A 9 2.08 1.19 -8.46
N ALA A 10 1.38 0.15 -8.01
CA ALA A 10 1.57 -0.40 -6.66
C ALA A 10 2.91 -1.15 -6.54
N ALA A 11 3.29 -1.94 -7.55
CA ALA A 11 4.59 -2.61 -7.59
C ALA A 11 5.75 -1.60 -7.64
N ALA A 12 5.64 -0.56 -8.47
CA ALA A 12 6.63 0.51 -8.54
C ALA A 12 6.84 1.22 -7.19
N ARG A 13 5.75 1.55 -6.47
CA ARG A 13 5.85 2.15 -5.12
C ARG A 13 6.59 1.25 -4.13
N VAL A 14 6.36 -0.06 -4.18
CA VAL A 14 7.06 -1.03 -3.32
C VAL A 14 8.56 -1.03 -3.63
N ASP A 15 8.93 -1.08 -4.90
CA ASP A 15 10.34 -1.03 -5.32
C ASP A 15 11.01 0.30 -4.92
N ASP A 16 10.33 1.43 -5.07
CA ASP A 16 10.85 2.74 -4.69
C ASP A 16 11.07 2.85 -3.18
N VAL A 17 10.11 2.39 -2.36
CA VAL A 17 10.27 2.34 -0.90
C VAL A 17 11.42 1.42 -0.52
N ARG A 18 11.50 0.23 -1.12
CA ARG A 18 12.57 -0.74 -0.84
C ARG A 18 13.94 -0.20 -1.21
N ARG A 19 14.07 0.49 -2.35
CA ARG A 19 15.31 1.16 -2.79
C ARG A 19 15.69 2.29 -1.83
N GLY A 20 14.74 3.11 -1.42
CA GLY A 20 14.96 4.17 -0.43
C GLY A 20 15.52 3.63 0.89
N LEU A 21 14.88 2.60 1.44
CA LEU A 21 15.31 1.96 2.69
C LEU A 21 16.71 1.36 2.59
N ARG A 22 17.03 0.72 1.46
CA ARG A 22 18.37 0.17 1.23
C ARG A 22 19.43 1.26 1.12
N ARG A 23 19.10 2.44 0.56
CA ARG A 23 20.01 3.59 0.52
C ARG A 23 20.25 4.14 1.92
N GLU A 24 19.20 4.36 2.71
CA GLU A 24 19.30 4.81 4.10
C GLU A 24 20.19 3.88 4.94
N GLU A 25 19.98 2.56 4.82
CA GLU A 25 20.81 1.56 5.50
C GLU A 25 22.28 1.60 5.07
N ARG A 26 22.55 1.76 3.77
CA ARG A 26 23.92 1.90 3.26
C ARG A 26 24.60 3.17 3.80
N SER A 27 23.86 4.27 3.91
CA SER A 27 24.39 5.51 4.50
C SER A 27 24.69 5.34 5.99
N ARG A 28 23.81 4.66 6.76
CA ARG A 28 24.04 4.34 8.18
C ARG A 28 25.27 3.45 8.39
N LEU A 29 25.50 2.50 7.49
CA LEU A 29 26.71 1.67 7.49
C LEU A 29 27.98 2.49 7.26
N ALA A 30 27.98 3.35 6.24
CA ALA A 30 29.11 4.20 5.91
C ALA A 30 29.49 5.15 7.05
N ALA A 31 28.51 5.55 7.87
CA ALA A 31 28.71 6.40 9.05
C ALA A 31 29.26 5.65 10.30
N GLY A 32 29.73 4.41 10.15
CA GLY A 32 30.26 3.60 11.26
C GLY A 32 29.24 2.68 11.93
N GLY A 33 28.11 2.40 11.26
CA GLY A 33 27.07 1.48 11.74
C GLY A 33 27.45 0.00 11.70
N LYS A 34 26.70 -0.84 12.42
CA LYS A 34 26.79 -2.31 12.38
C LYS A 34 26.22 -2.90 11.09
N ARG A 35 26.46 -4.20 10.83
CA ARG A 35 26.01 -5.00 9.67
C ARG A 35 24.61 -4.61 9.14
N PRO A 36 24.39 -4.62 7.81
CA PRO A 36 23.13 -4.17 7.21
C PRO A 36 21.93 -4.92 7.78
N TYR A 37 20.99 -4.17 8.37
CA TYR A 37 19.68 -4.71 8.73
C TYR A 37 18.67 -4.22 7.70
N TYR A 38 18.50 -4.98 6.62
CA TYR A 38 17.48 -4.66 5.64
C TYR A 38 16.11 -4.70 6.28
N ALA A 39 15.32 -3.64 6.06
CA ALA A 39 13.95 -3.57 6.55
C ALA A 39 13.15 -4.82 6.15
N LYS A 40 12.43 -5.38 7.12
CA LYS A 40 11.52 -6.51 6.90
C LYS A 40 10.40 -6.11 5.94
N GLU A 41 9.82 -7.09 5.27
CA GLU A 41 8.70 -6.89 4.34
C GLU A 41 7.51 -6.15 4.99
N ALA A 42 7.24 -6.39 6.27
CA ALA A 42 6.18 -5.69 7.01
C ALA A 42 6.42 -4.17 7.06
N VAL A 43 7.67 -3.75 7.33
CA VAL A 43 8.08 -2.33 7.40
C VAL A 43 7.98 -1.68 6.01
N VAL A 44 8.35 -2.40 4.95
CA VAL A 44 8.20 -1.92 3.58
C VAL A 44 6.72 -1.68 3.26
N ARG A 45 5.83 -2.62 3.63
CA ARG A 45 4.39 -2.49 3.39
C ARG A 45 3.80 -1.30 4.12
N GLU A 46 4.18 -1.07 5.37
CA GLU A 46 3.73 0.08 6.16
C GLU A 46 4.11 1.40 5.48
N LYS A 47 5.39 1.59 5.12
CA LYS A 47 5.86 2.79 4.42
C LYS A 47 5.22 2.99 3.05
N VAL A 48 4.88 1.90 2.34
CA VAL A 48 4.13 1.99 1.07
C VAL A 48 2.70 2.49 1.31
N MET A 49 2.05 2.07 2.40
CA MET A 49 0.71 2.55 2.76
C MET A 49 0.72 4.03 3.16
N GLU A 50 1.73 4.47 3.91
CA GLU A 50 1.93 5.88 4.26
C GLU A 50 2.07 6.76 3.01
N LYS A 51 2.99 6.41 2.10
CA LYS A 51 3.17 7.16 0.84
C LYS A 51 1.88 7.21 0.02
N LYS A 52 1.19 6.08 -0.11
CA LYS A 52 -0.09 6.03 -0.83
C LYS A 52 -1.14 6.92 -0.20
N TYR A 53 -1.18 7.00 1.13
CA TYR A 53 -2.07 7.89 1.85
C TYR A 53 -1.74 9.35 1.57
N GLU A 54 -0.47 9.73 1.64
CA GLU A 54 0.00 11.10 1.36
C GLU A 54 -0.33 11.53 -0.08
N GLU A 55 -0.08 10.66 -1.07
CA GLU A 55 -0.45 10.90 -2.49
C GLU A 55 -1.97 11.14 -2.64
N LEU A 56 -2.79 10.32 -1.99
CA LEU A 56 -4.25 10.44 -2.05
C LEU A 56 -4.78 11.67 -1.31
N LYS A 57 -4.12 12.06 -0.22
CA LYS A 57 -4.43 13.27 0.54
C LYS A 57 -4.07 14.52 -0.26
N ALA A 58 -2.86 14.57 -0.82
CA ALA A 58 -2.38 15.68 -1.64
C ALA A 58 -3.23 15.89 -2.90
N SER A 59 -3.67 14.79 -3.53
CA SER A 59 -4.55 14.86 -4.71
C SER A 59 -6.03 15.12 -4.40
N GLY A 60 -6.43 15.20 -3.12
CA GLY A 60 -7.83 15.36 -2.71
C GLY A 60 -8.73 14.16 -3.03
N ARG A 61 -8.16 13.01 -3.41
CA ARG A 61 -8.89 11.83 -3.88
C ARG A 61 -9.13 10.79 -2.78
N LEU A 62 -8.72 11.08 -1.55
CA LEU A 62 -8.80 10.17 -0.41
C LEU A 62 -10.23 9.71 -0.12
N THR A 63 -11.20 10.63 -0.05
CA THR A 63 -12.61 10.32 0.21
C THR A 63 -13.19 9.37 -0.85
N LYS A 64 -13.02 9.73 -2.12
CA LYS A 64 -13.44 8.92 -3.28
C LYS A 64 -12.78 7.54 -3.32
N TYR A 65 -11.54 7.42 -2.86
CA TYR A 65 -10.85 6.13 -2.75
C TYR A 65 -11.46 5.27 -1.64
N VAL A 66 -11.72 5.85 -0.47
CA VAL A 66 -12.32 5.16 0.68
C VAL A 66 -13.74 4.69 0.37
N GLU A 67 -14.58 5.54 -0.22
CA GLU A 67 -15.94 5.17 -0.64
C GLU A 67 -15.95 4.01 -1.62
N ARG A 68 -15.09 4.07 -2.64
CA ARG A 68 -14.94 2.99 -3.62
C ARG A 68 -14.50 1.69 -2.97
N ARG A 69 -13.58 1.78 -1.99
CA ARG A 69 -13.11 0.60 -1.26
C ARG A 69 -14.21 0.02 -0.38
N ARG A 70 -14.95 0.85 0.38
CA ARG A 70 -16.10 0.43 1.18
C ARG A 70 -17.16 -0.29 0.35
N LYS A 71 -17.50 0.24 -0.84
CA LYS A 71 -18.46 -0.41 -1.75
C LYS A 71 -17.99 -1.81 -2.20
N ARG A 72 -16.70 -1.95 -2.51
CA ARG A 72 -16.12 -3.25 -2.91
C ARG A 72 -16.11 -4.24 -1.75
N GLU A 73 -15.72 -3.82 -0.55
CA GLU A 73 -15.74 -4.68 0.63
C GLU A 73 -17.18 -5.09 0.98
N ALA A 74 -18.14 -4.15 1.01
CA ALA A 74 -19.55 -4.48 1.24
C ALA A 74 -20.10 -5.50 0.22
N GLN A 75 -19.67 -5.42 -1.04
CA GLN A 75 -20.04 -6.42 -2.05
C GLN A 75 -19.41 -7.79 -1.77
N LYS A 76 -18.15 -7.85 -1.31
CA LYS A 76 -17.51 -9.11 -0.89
C LYS A 76 -18.23 -9.70 0.33
N ASP A 77 -18.57 -8.86 1.30
CA ASP A 77 -19.31 -9.27 2.49
C ASP A 77 -20.67 -9.86 2.09
N LYS A 78 -21.41 -9.20 1.18
CA LYS A 78 -22.67 -9.72 0.60
C LYS A 78 -22.47 -11.08 -0.09
N ARG A 79 -21.33 -11.32 -0.73
CA ARG A 79 -21.02 -12.62 -1.37
C ARG A 79 -20.70 -13.72 -0.37
N LEU A 80 -20.02 -13.38 0.72
CA LEU A 80 -19.68 -14.32 1.80
C LEU A 80 -20.90 -14.70 2.65
N LEU A 81 -21.95 -13.87 2.66
CA LEU A 81 -23.22 -14.22 3.28
C LEU A 81 -23.91 -15.37 2.53
N PRO A 82 -24.52 -16.33 3.27
CA PRO A 82 -25.31 -17.39 2.67
C PRO A 82 -26.49 -16.79 1.88
N PRO A 83 -26.98 -17.45 0.81
CA PRO A 83 -28.06 -16.92 -0.03
C PRO A 83 -29.31 -16.52 0.76
N SER A 84 -29.62 -17.24 1.85
CA SER A 84 -30.75 -16.96 2.75
C SER A 84 -30.63 -15.65 3.53
N ALA A 85 -29.42 -15.13 3.71
CA ALA A 85 -29.13 -13.90 4.47
C ALA A 85 -28.80 -12.71 3.55
N ARG A 86 -28.82 -12.88 2.22
CA ARG A 86 -28.60 -11.79 1.28
C ARG A 86 -29.88 -10.97 1.19
N LYS A 87 -29.87 -9.75 1.75
CA LYS A 87 -30.93 -8.77 1.46
C LYS A 87 -30.72 -8.23 0.04
N GLU A 88 -31.78 -8.31 -0.78
CA GLU A 88 -31.83 -7.80 -2.17
C GLU A 88 -31.48 -6.32 -2.22
#